data_AF-A0A5R9NY19-F1
#
_entry.id   AF-A0A5R9NY19-F1
#
_cell.length_a   1.000
_cell.length_b   1.000
_cell.length_c   1.000
_cell.angle_alpha   90.00
_cell.angle_beta   90.00
_cell.angle_gamma   90.00
#
_symmetry.space_group_name_H-M   'P 1'
#
loop_
_entity.id
_entity.type
_entity.pdbx_description
1 polymer ?
#
loop_
_entity_poly.entity_id
_entity_poly.type
_entity_poly.pdbx_seq_one_letter_code
_entity_poly.pdbx_strand_id
1 'polypeptide(L)'
;MNPSFHLYMSAWLFACGIAIGIVSRNPVKYGFNRSYLSFITVPWKLAVFVPAFMFVTFAGQFSFDDTWDVVNGAGMSVLTYVTAPWAVGMLFKASQRAASKQQLTVAIIAMMFSSSWFYDGWLVIRDGYYPSTWLPNLLLSPVLYLAAGLLWNLEIGEDGKASFSFFRKNWPETSSHRLSKALLIKTAPFIAIAAFILLFSVRWQFLDWSLIDLLPETVKVRLFEAF
;
A
#
# COMPACT_ATOMS: atom_id res chain seq x y z
N MET A 1 -18.29 -12.69 18.71
CA MET A 1 -16.83 -12.58 18.50
C MET A 1 -16.11 -12.63 19.85
N ASN A 2 -14.87 -13.11 19.92
CA ASN A 2 -14.08 -13.12 21.15
C ASN A 2 -13.84 -11.67 21.66
N PRO A 3 -13.95 -11.36 22.97
CA PRO A 3 -13.68 -10.04 23.54
C PRO A 3 -12.38 -9.37 23.06
N SER A 4 -11.32 -10.14 22.81
CA SER A 4 -10.06 -9.62 22.28
C SER A 4 -10.22 -8.96 20.90
N PHE A 5 -11.12 -9.45 20.05
CA PHE A 5 -11.39 -8.86 18.73
C PHE A 5 -12.16 -7.55 18.82
N HIS A 6 -13.14 -7.45 19.73
CA HIS A 6 -13.85 -6.19 19.95
C HIS A 6 -12.91 -5.10 20.46
N LEU A 7 -11.99 -5.45 21.35
CA LEU A 7 -10.96 -4.54 21.82
C LEU A 7 -10.04 -4.09 20.69
N TYR A 8 -9.56 -5.03 19.87
CA TYR A 8 -8.72 -4.72 18.71
C TYR A 8 -9.42 -3.79 17.71
N MET A 9 -10.67 -4.09 17.35
CA MET A 9 -11.47 -3.26 16.46
C MET A 9 -11.69 -1.86 17.01
N SER A 10 -12.08 -1.77 18.28
CA SER A 10 -12.28 -0.49 18.95
C SER A 10 -10.99 0.34 18.99
N ALA A 11 -9.84 -0.31 19.23
CA ALA A 11 -8.54 0.34 19.29
C ALA A 11 -8.14 0.92 17.93
N TRP A 12 -8.27 0.17 16.83
CA TRP A 12 -7.87 0.70 15.52
C TRP A 12 -8.88 1.74 15.00
N LEU A 13 -10.17 1.59 15.26
CA LEU A 13 -11.18 2.63 14.95
C LEU A 13 -10.89 3.92 15.71
N PHE A 14 -10.55 3.82 17.00
CA PHE A 14 -10.16 4.97 17.81
C PHE A 14 -8.89 5.63 17.29
N ALA A 15 -7.88 4.84 16.88
CA ALA A 15 -6.68 5.36 16.26
C ALA A 15 -7.00 6.12 14.95
N CYS A 16 -7.85 5.56 14.10
CA CYS A 16 -8.32 6.23 12.89
C CYS A 16 -9.04 7.55 13.20
N GLY A 17 -9.92 7.56 14.22
CA GLY A 17 -10.60 8.76 14.71
C GLY A 17 -9.62 9.84 15.18
N ILE A 18 -8.57 9.46 15.91
CA ILE A 18 -7.49 10.37 16.31
C ILE A 18 -6.78 10.95 15.09
N ALA A 19 -6.38 10.11 14.13
CA ALA A 19 -5.68 10.57 12.94
C ALA A 19 -6.54 11.55 12.12
N ILE A 20 -7.81 11.25 11.92
CA ILE A 20 -8.78 12.13 11.25
C ILE A 20 -8.91 13.45 12.03
N GLY A 21 -9.08 13.39 13.35
CA GLY A 21 -9.20 14.59 14.19
C GLY A 21 -7.96 15.47 14.21
N ILE A 22 -6.77 14.88 14.07
CA ILE A 22 -5.49 15.59 13.95
C ILE A 22 -5.40 16.29 12.58
N VAL A 23 -5.66 15.55 11.50
CA VAL A 23 -5.52 16.04 10.12
C VAL A 23 -6.59 17.08 9.77
N SER A 24 -7.84 16.88 10.20
CA SER A 24 -8.97 17.76 9.86
C SER A 24 -8.80 19.19 10.36
N ARG A 25 -8.04 19.40 11.44
CA ARG A 25 -7.75 20.73 11.99
C ARG A 25 -6.85 21.57 11.10
N ASN A 26 -5.92 20.94 10.38
CA ASN A 26 -5.01 21.64 9.47
C ASN A 26 -4.39 20.66 8.44
N PRO A 27 -5.12 20.28 7.38
CA PRO A 27 -4.65 19.27 6.42
C PRO A 27 -3.37 19.70 5.69
N VAL A 28 -3.19 21.01 5.48
CA VAL A 28 -2.01 21.58 4.82
C VAL A 28 -0.73 21.32 5.62
N LYS A 29 -0.78 21.39 6.96
CA LYS A 29 0.35 21.05 7.84
C LYS A 29 0.79 19.59 7.70
N TYR A 30 -0.15 18.71 7.37
CA TYR A 30 0.11 17.29 7.10
C TYR A 30 0.35 17.04 5.61
N GLY A 31 0.62 18.07 4.79
CA GLY A 31 0.99 17.89 3.39
C GLY A 31 -0.16 17.50 2.47
N PHE A 32 -1.40 17.38 2.96
CA PHE A 32 -2.58 17.11 2.12
C PHE A 32 -3.06 18.40 1.46
N ASN A 33 -2.35 18.82 0.41
CA ASN A 33 -2.59 20.05 -0.32
C ASN A 33 -2.43 19.85 -1.84
N ARG A 34 -2.62 20.93 -2.62
CA ARG A 34 -2.50 20.89 -4.09
C ARG A 34 -1.10 20.49 -4.57
N SER A 35 -0.04 20.80 -3.82
CA SER A 35 1.32 20.39 -4.16
C SER A 35 1.48 18.88 -4.09
N TYR A 36 0.92 18.25 -3.06
CA TYR A 36 0.90 16.79 -2.94
C TYR A 36 0.07 16.12 -4.03
N LEU A 37 -1.12 16.67 -4.34
CA LEU A 37 -1.92 16.19 -5.47
C LEU A 37 -1.13 16.26 -6.77
N SER A 38 -0.52 17.40 -7.07
CA SER A 38 0.32 17.57 -8.26
C SER A 38 1.49 16.59 -8.30
N PHE A 39 2.07 16.27 -7.14
CA PHE A 39 3.16 15.31 -7.00
C PHE A 39 2.73 13.87 -7.29
N ILE A 40 1.53 13.46 -6.88
CA ILE A 40 1.03 12.11 -7.19
C ILE A 40 0.41 12.04 -8.59
N THR A 41 -0.06 13.13 -9.19
CA THR A 41 -0.66 13.12 -10.54
C THR A 41 0.35 13.31 -11.68
N VAL A 42 1.65 13.17 -11.42
CA VAL A 42 2.67 13.22 -12.48
C VAL A 42 2.41 12.09 -13.50
N PRO A 43 2.49 12.35 -14.83
CA PRO A 43 2.02 11.40 -15.84
C PRO A 43 2.56 9.98 -15.72
N TRP A 44 3.85 9.81 -15.39
CA TRP A 44 4.42 8.47 -15.28
C TRP A 44 3.90 7.70 -14.07
N LYS A 45 3.58 8.37 -12.95
CA LYS A 45 3.01 7.72 -11.77
C LYS A 45 1.63 7.19 -12.10
N LEU A 46 0.83 8.01 -12.81
CA LEU A 46 -0.47 7.59 -13.34
C LEU A 46 -0.34 6.43 -14.33
N ALA A 47 0.65 6.47 -15.23
CA ALA A 47 0.88 5.41 -16.21
C ALA A 47 1.23 4.06 -15.57
N VAL A 48 1.87 4.04 -14.39
CA VAL A 48 2.13 2.80 -13.64
C VAL A 48 0.94 2.46 -12.73
N PHE A 49 0.31 3.46 -12.11
CA PHE A 49 -0.81 3.26 -11.19
C PHE A 49 -2.06 2.72 -11.88
N VAL A 50 -2.47 3.26 -13.03
CA VAL A 50 -3.71 2.83 -13.72
C VAL A 50 -3.71 1.33 -14.02
N PRO A 51 -2.71 0.72 -14.68
CA PRO A 51 -2.72 -0.71 -14.93
C PRO A 51 -2.62 -1.53 -13.63
N ALA A 52 -1.86 -1.07 -12.63
CA ALA A 52 -1.79 -1.73 -11.33
C ALA A 52 -3.15 -1.70 -10.60
N PHE A 53 -3.84 -0.56 -10.61
CA PHE A 53 -5.17 -0.38 -10.06
C PHE A 53 -6.18 -1.30 -10.74
N MET A 54 -6.19 -1.33 -12.08
CA MET A 54 -7.07 -2.23 -12.84
C MET A 54 -6.77 -3.69 -12.50
N PHE A 55 -5.49 -4.06 -12.43
CA PHE A 55 -5.09 -5.42 -12.06
C PHE A 55 -5.58 -5.77 -10.66
N VAL A 56 -5.23 -5.01 -9.63
CA VAL A 56 -5.59 -5.34 -8.23
C VAL A 56 -7.11 -5.33 -8.02
N THR A 57 -7.83 -4.41 -8.66
CA THR A 57 -9.30 -4.30 -8.55
C THR A 57 -10.02 -5.50 -9.17
N PHE A 58 -9.55 -6.00 -10.31
CA PHE A 58 -10.27 -7.04 -11.04
C PHE A 58 -9.62 -8.42 -10.95
N ALA A 59 -8.33 -8.53 -10.66
CA ALA A 59 -7.64 -9.80 -10.52
C ALA A 59 -7.85 -10.44 -9.14
N GLY A 60 -8.22 -9.64 -8.12
CA GLY A 60 -8.49 -10.15 -6.77
C GLY A 60 -9.55 -11.26 -6.73
N GLN A 61 -10.57 -11.20 -7.60
CA GLN A 61 -11.60 -12.23 -7.71
C GLN A 61 -11.07 -13.58 -8.22
N PHE A 62 -9.88 -13.59 -8.82
CA PHE A 62 -9.17 -14.80 -9.23
C PHE A 62 -8.11 -15.20 -8.21
N SER A 63 -8.06 -14.59 -7.02
CA SER A 63 -7.06 -14.92 -6.02
C SER A 63 -7.35 -16.24 -5.29
N PHE A 64 -6.37 -16.75 -4.53
CA PHE A 64 -6.60 -17.85 -3.59
C PHE A 64 -7.46 -17.45 -2.39
N ASP A 65 -7.66 -16.15 -2.19
CA ASP A 65 -8.51 -15.57 -1.16
C ASP A 65 -9.86 -15.19 -1.77
N ASP A 66 -10.87 -16.04 -1.52
CA ASP A 66 -12.22 -15.87 -2.05
C ASP A 66 -12.94 -14.64 -1.46
N THR A 67 -12.35 -13.93 -0.49
CA THR A 67 -12.95 -12.73 0.11
C THR A 67 -12.61 -11.44 -0.64
N TRP A 68 -11.64 -11.47 -1.57
CA TRP A 68 -11.29 -10.33 -2.42
C TRP A 68 -12.42 -9.96 -3.38
N ASP A 69 -12.75 -8.67 -3.45
CA ASP A 69 -13.76 -8.13 -4.36
C ASP A 69 -13.32 -6.80 -4.97
N VAL A 70 -14.16 -6.25 -5.84
CA VAL A 70 -13.89 -4.99 -6.52
C VAL A 70 -13.78 -3.82 -5.53
N VAL A 71 -14.49 -3.86 -4.40
CA VAL A 71 -14.50 -2.76 -3.42
C VAL A 71 -13.22 -2.73 -2.62
N ASN A 72 -12.80 -3.87 -2.05
CA ASN A 72 -11.54 -3.93 -1.32
C ASN A 72 -10.34 -3.74 -2.26
N GLY A 73 -10.36 -4.32 -3.46
CA GLY A 73 -9.28 -4.13 -4.44
C GLY A 73 -9.13 -2.69 -4.91
N ALA A 74 -10.24 -2.02 -5.27
CA ALA A 74 -10.20 -0.61 -5.67
C ALA A 74 -9.82 0.30 -4.50
N GLY A 75 -10.43 0.11 -3.33
CA GLY A 75 -10.21 0.95 -2.16
C GLY A 75 -8.77 0.87 -1.65
N MET A 76 -8.23 -0.34 -1.49
CA MET A 76 -6.84 -0.56 -1.08
C MET A 76 -5.85 0.04 -2.07
N SER A 77 -6.11 -0.10 -3.38
CA SER A 77 -5.27 0.47 -4.43
C SER A 77 -5.24 2.00 -4.39
N VAL A 78 -6.41 2.64 -4.29
CA VAL A 78 -6.52 4.11 -4.23
C VAL A 78 -5.89 4.62 -2.93
N LEU A 79 -6.20 4.00 -1.80
CA LEU A 79 -5.64 4.38 -0.51
C LEU A 79 -4.11 4.28 -0.56
N THR A 80 -3.56 3.14 -0.97
CA THR A 80 -2.11 2.93 -1.09
C THR A 80 -1.46 3.98 -2.00
N TYR A 81 -2.06 4.29 -3.16
CA TYR A 81 -1.51 5.30 -4.07
C TYR A 81 -1.48 6.70 -3.45
N VAL A 82 -2.55 7.07 -2.74
CA VAL A 82 -2.71 8.40 -2.14
C VAL A 82 -1.91 8.55 -0.85
N THR A 83 -1.72 7.50 -0.06
CA THR A 83 -1.16 7.62 1.30
C THR A 83 0.26 7.08 1.40
N ALA A 84 0.64 6.05 0.65
CA ALA A 84 1.97 5.43 0.76
C ALA A 84 3.14 6.39 0.47
N PRO A 85 3.10 7.22 -0.59
CA PRO A 85 4.19 8.15 -0.84
C PRO A 85 4.38 9.12 0.32
N TRP A 86 3.27 9.61 0.88
CA TRP A 86 3.31 10.56 1.99
C TRP A 86 3.80 9.91 3.28
N ALA A 87 3.23 8.76 3.64
CA ALA A 87 3.54 8.06 4.88
C ALA A 87 5.02 7.63 4.91
N VAL A 88 5.54 7.05 3.82
CA VAL A 88 6.97 6.69 3.73
C VAL A 88 7.87 7.93 3.84
N GLY A 89 7.51 9.03 3.17
CA GLY A 89 8.23 10.29 3.30
C GLY A 89 8.23 10.82 4.74
N MET A 90 7.10 10.74 5.45
CA MET A 90 6.99 11.12 6.85
C MET A 90 7.78 10.21 7.79
N LEU A 91 7.80 8.90 7.57
CA LEU A 91 8.61 7.95 8.33
C LEU A 91 10.10 8.31 8.20
N PHE A 92 10.56 8.58 6.97
CA PHE A 92 11.93 9.05 6.74
C PHE A 92 12.21 10.41 7.41
N LYS A 93 11.31 11.40 7.25
CA LYS A 93 11.49 12.70 7.92
C LYS A 93 11.50 12.56 9.45
N ALA A 94 10.73 11.63 10.01
CA ALA A 94 10.74 11.32 11.44
C ALA A 94 12.08 10.72 11.89
N SER A 95 12.68 9.81 11.11
CA SER A 95 14.03 9.28 11.42
C SER A 95 15.10 10.38 11.41
N GLN A 96 14.91 11.40 10.56
CA GLN A 96 15.74 12.60 10.53
C GLN A 96 15.37 13.67 11.56
N ARG A 97 14.43 13.39 12.48
CA ARG A 97 13.88 14.32 13.48
C ARG A 97 13.25 15.60 12.87
N ALA A 98 12.88 15.54 11.59
CA ALA A 98 12.28 16.64 10.83
C ALA A 98 10.75 16.56 10.77
N ALA A 99 10.14 15.45 11.20
CA ALA A 99 8.69 15.31 11.36
C ALA A 99 8.29 15.35 12.84
N SER A 100 7.14 15.96 13.11
CA SER A 100 6.53 15.97 14.44
C SER A 100 6.02 14.59 14.84
N LYS A 101 5.91 14.33 16.16
CA LYS A 101 5.30 13.09 16.68
C LYS A 101 3.90 12.86 16.12
N GLN A 102 3.11 13.92 15.97
CA GLN A 102 1.76 13.84 15.38
C GLN A 102 1.79 13.38 13.92
N GLN A 103 2.72 13.90 13.10
CA GLN A 103 2.88 13.45 11.71
C GLN A 103 3.30 11.98 11.63
N LEU A 104 4.21 11.54 12.50
CA LEU A 104 4.61 10.15 12.59
C LEU A 104 3.42 9.25 12.97
N THR A 105 2.63 9.64 13.97
CA THR A 105 1.42 8.92 14.37
C THR A 105 0.42 8.79 13.22
N VAL A 106 0.13 9.89 12.52
CA VAL A 106 -0.76 9.88 11.35
C VAL A 106 -0.21 9.00 10.23
N ALA A 107 1.10 9.03 9.97
CA ALA A 107 1.73 8.19 8.94
C ALA A 107 1.61 6.70 9.23
N ILE A 108 1.83 6.28 10.49
CA ILE A 108 1.66 4.88 10.90
C ILE A 108 0.20 4.45 10.78
N ILE A 109 -0.74 5.28 11.22
CA ILE A 109 -2.17 4.96 11.16
C ILE A 109 -2.63 4.89 9.70
N ALA A 110 -2.22 5.84 8.85
CA ALA A 110 -2.53 5.82 7.42
C ALA A 110 -1.96 4.57 6.74
N MET A 111 -0.75 4.15 7.09
CA MET A 111 -0.15 2.91 6.62
C MET A 111 -0.99 1.70 7.02
N MET A 112 -1.26 1.51 8.30
CA MET A 112 -2.06 0.37 8.78
C MET A 112 -3.48 0.34 8.20
N PHE A 113 -4.12 1.51 8.08
CA PHE A 113 -5.46 1.59 7.50
C PHE A 113 -5.46 1.21 6.02
N SER A 114 -4.54 1.81 5.25
CA SER A 114 -4.49 1.62 3.80
C SER A 114 -3.98 0.24 3.39
N SER A 115 -3.13 -0.38 4.22
CA SER A 115 -2.56 -1.69 3.93
C SER A 115 -3.33 -2.85 4.56
N SER A 116 -4.19 -2.63 5.57
CA SER A 116 -4.84 -3.74 6.28
C SER A 116 -6.26 -3.41 6.73
N TRP A 117 -6.46 -2.39 7.58
CA TRP A 117 -7.75 -2.22 8.26
C TRP A 117 -8.89 -1.83 7.34
N PHE A 118 -8.63 -1.20 6.20
CA PHE A 118 -9.67 -0.94 5.20
C PHE A 118 -10.26 -2.25 4.67
N TYR A 119 -9.41 -3.19 4.29
CA TYR A 119 -9.81 -4.51 3.83
C TYR A 119 -10.60 -5.26 4.92
N ASP A 120 -10.04 -5.36 6.13
CA ASP A 120 -10.69 -6.08 7.21
C ASP A 120 -12.04 -5.43 7.60
N GLY A 121 -12.08 -4.10 7.66
CA GLY A 121 -13.29 -3.33 7.98
C GLY A 121 -14.37 -3.49 6.92
N TRP A 122 -13.99 -3.53 5.64
CA TRP A 122 -14.93 -3.81 4.55
C TRP A 122 -15.54 -5.20 4.69
N LEU A 123 -14.73 -6.23 4.97
CA LEU A 123 -15.23 -7.59 5.15
C LEU A 123 -16.18 -7.71 6.34
N VAL A 124 -15.92 -7.00 7.44
CA VAL A 124 -16.87 -6.95 8.57
C VAL A 124 -18.20 -6.31 8.15
N ILE A 125 -18.16 -5.23 7.36
CA ILE A 125 -19.38 -4.56 6.90
C ILE A 125 -20.15 -5.45 5.91
N ARG A 126 -19.46 -6.12 4.99
CA ARG A 126 -20.04 -6.96 3.93
C ARG A 126 -20.56 -8.29 4.46
N ASP A 127 -19.75 -8.98 5.26
CA ASP A 127 -19.97 -10.39 5.64
C ASP A 127 -20.40 -10.55 7.11
N GLY A 128 -20.25 -9.50 7.93
CA GLY A 128 -20.62 -9.52 9.35
C GLY A 128 -19.60 -10.19 10.27
N TYR A 129 -18.46 -10.64 9.74
CA TYR A 129 -17.37 -11.26 10.49
C TYR A 129 -16.00 -10.73 10.10
N TYR A 130 -15.06 -10.80 11.04
CA TYR A 130 -13.66 -10.41 10.80
C TYR A 130 -12.95 -11.51 10.00
N PRO A 131 -12.11 -11.19 9.01
CA PRO A 131 -11.43 -12.20 8.20
C PRO A 131 -10.49 -13.06 9.06
N SER A 132 -10.42 -14.36 8.78
CA SER A 132 -9.44 -15.26 9.41
C SER A 132 -8.00 -14.93 9.03
N THR A 133 -7.80 -14.36 7.85
CA THR A 133 -6.49 -13.96 7.27
C THR A 133 -6.00 -12.60 7.76
N TRP A 134 -6.64 -11.99 8.77
CA TRP A 134 -6.29 -10.64 9.23
C TRP A 134 -4.85 -10.48 9.72
N LEU A 135 -4.30 -11.48 10.40
CA LEU A 135 -2.94 -11.40 10.96
C LEU A 135 -1.87 -11.48 9.86
N PRO A 136 -1.93 -12.47 8.94
CA PRO A 136 -1.10 -12.45 7.73
C PRO A 136 -1.19 -11.14 6.95
N ASN A 137 -2.41 -10.62 6.72
CA ASN A 137 -2.64 -9.34 6.05
C ASN A 137 -1.94 -8.18 6.78
N LEU A 138 -2.10 -8.10 8.10
CA LEU A 138 -1.49 -7.05 8.92
C LEU A 138 0.04 -7.09 8.91
N LEU A 139 0.65 -8.26 8.79
CA LEU A 139 2.11 -8.42 8.80
C LEU A 139 2.74 -8.23 7.41
N LEU A 140 2.10 -8.71 6.36
CA LEU A 140 2.65 -8.70 4.99
C LEU A 140 2.36 -7.39 4.26
N SER A 141 1.14 -6.89 4.35
CA SER A 141 0.70 -5.74 3.55
C SER A 141 1.45 -4.42 3.85
N PRO A 142 1.97 -4.15 5.07
CA PRO A 142 2.84 -3.01 5.28
C PRO A 142 4.12 -3.04 4.44
N VAL A 143 4.67 -4.22 4.14
CA VAL A 143 5.87 -4.35 3.30
C VAL A 143 5.58 -3.89 1.87
N LEU A 144 4.45 -4.34 1.30
CA LEU A 144 3.97 -3.89 0.00
C LEU A 144 3.68 -2.39 -0.01
N TYR A 145 3.07 -1.88 1.05
CA TYR A 145 2.80 -0.46 1.21
C TYR A 145 4.08 0.38 1.25
N LEU A 146 5.11 -0.06 1.98
CA LEU A 146 6.41 0.59 2.00
C LEU A 146 7.08 0.57 0.61
N ALA A 147 7.02 -0.56 -0.10
CA ALA A 147 7.54 -0.68 -1.46
C ALA A 147 6.83 0.28 -2.43
N ALA A 148 5.50 0.39 -2.35
CA ALA A 148 4.72 1.35 -3.12
C ALA A 148 5.10 2.79 -2.77
N GLY A 149 5.24 3.12 -1.49
CA GLY A 149 5.66 4.45 -1.05
C GLY A 149 7.06 4.82 -1.54
N LEU A 150 8.01 3.88 -1.58
CA LEU A 150 9.34 4.10 -2.18
C LEU A 150 9.23 4.31 -3.70
N LEU A 151 8.51 3.43 -4.41
CA LEU A 151 8.26 3.54 -5.85
C LEU A 151 7.74 4.92 -6.23
N TRP A 152 6.68 5.38 -5.55
CA TRP A 152 6.03 6.66 -5.85
C TRP A 152 6.81 7.89 -5.39
N ASN A 153 7.85 7.71 -4.58
CA ASN A 153 8.79 8.75 -4.24
C ASN A 153 10.01 8.80 -5.15
N LEU A 154 10.23 7.82 -6.04
CA LEU A 154 11.33 7.88 -7.00
C LEU A 154 11.19 9.11 -7.90
N GLU A 155 12.32 9.80 -8.09
CA GLU A 155 12.47 10.87 -9.06
C GLU A 155 13.89 10.84 -9.63
N ILE A 156 14.09 11.52 -10.77
CA ILE A 156 15.41 11.75 -11.34
C ILE A 156 15.79 13.19 -11.04
N GLY A 157 16.91 13.42 -10.36
CA GLY A 157 17.42 14.76 -10.10
C GLY A 157 17.96 15.43 -11.37
N GLU A 158 18.27 16.72 -11.27
CA GLU A 158 18.90 17.50 -12.36
C GLU A 158 20.25 16.92 -12.80
N ASP A 159 20.94 16.23 -11.90
CA ASP A 159 22.19 15.50 -12.16
C ASP A 159 21.97 14.16 -12.92
N GLY A 160 20.73 13.85 -13.29
CA GLY A 160 20.34 12.62 -13.98
C GLY A 160 20.29 11.39 -13.07
N LYS A 161 20.53 11.54 -11.75
CA LYS A 161 20.55 10.41 -10.82
C LYS A 161 19.18 10.17 -10.21
N ALA A 162 18.84 8.89 -10.05
CA ALA A 162 17.64 8.51 -9.32
C ALA A 162 17.82 8.75 -7.82
N SER A 163 16.84 9.41 -7.21
CA SER A 163 16.78 9.64 -5.78
C SER A 163 15.34 9.57 -5.30
N PHE A 164 15.14 9.68 -3.99
CA PHE A 164 13.80 9.79 -3.43
C PHE A 164 13.44 11.24 -3.16
N SER A 165 12.27 11.65 -3.63
CA SER A 165 11.77 13.02 -3.52
C SER A 165 11.68 13.53 -2.09
N PHE A 166 11.43 12.67 -1.09
CA PHE A 166 11.44 13.06 0.32
C PHE A 166 12.83 13.47 0.86
N PHE A 167 13.91 13.29 0.10
CA PHE A 167 15.21 13.88 0.41
C PHE A 167 15.23 15.39 0.19
N ARG A 168 14.38 15.93 -0.69
CA ARG A 168 14.29 17.38 -0.91
C ARG A 168 13.68 18.09 0.30
N LYS A 169 14.09 19.35 0.48
CA LYS A 169 13.56 20.23 1.54
C LYS A 169 12.12 20.67 1.25
N ASN A 170 11.80 20.90 -0.02
CA ASN A 170 10.49 21.37 -0.47
C ASN A 170 9.50 20.23 -0.79
N TRP A 171 9.83 18.99 -0.47
CA TRP A 171 8.89 17.88 -0.61
C TRP A 171 7.62 18.16 0.21
N PRO A 172 6.40 17.92 -0.32
CA PRO A 172 6.08 17.16 -1.53
C PRO A 172 5.83 18.01 -2.79
N GLU A 173 6.50 19.14 -2.97
CA GLU A 173 6.38 19.89 -4.23
C GLU A 173 6.81 19.05 -5.45
N THR A 174 6.01 19.16 -6.51
CA THR A 174 6.25 18.47 -7.79
C THR A 174 7.57 18.93 -8.38
N SER A 175 8.42 17.99 -8.78
CA SER A 175 9.61 18.30 -9.56
C SER A 175 9.27 18.37 -11.05
N SER A 176 9.99 19.17 -11.81
CA SER A 176 9.77 19.41 -13.26
C SER A 176 10.16 18.23 -14.15
N HIS A 177 10.47 17.07 -13.57
CA HIS A 177 11.15 15.98 -14.26
C HIS A 177 10.21 15.08 -15.08
N ARG A 178 10.72 14.69 -16.25
CA ARG A 178 10.03 13.82 -17.20
C ARG A 178 10.43 12.36 -17.00
N LEU A 179 9.56 11.44 -17.43
CA LEU A 179 9.86 10.01 -17.49
C LEU A 179 11.19 9.78 -18.24
N SER A 180 12.08 8.97 -17.66
CA SER A 180 13.35 8.61 -18.29
C SER A 180 13.57 7.10 -18.22
N LYS A 181 14.44 6.57 -19.09
CA LYS A 181 14.84 5.15 -19.04
C LYS A 181 15.46 4.78 -17.68
N ALA A 182 16.27 5.67 -17.12
CA ALA A 182 16.88 5.46 -15.80
C ALA A 182 15.82 5.33 -14.70
N LEU A 183 14.75 6.14 -14.75
CA LEU A 183 13.64 6.04 -13.81
C LEU A 183 12.94 4.69 -13.93
N LEU A 184 12.59 4.28 -15.16
CA LEU A 184 11.93 3.01 -15.42
C LEU A 184 12.72 1.82 -14.88
N ILE A 185 14.04 1.78 -15.11
CA ILE A 185 14.92 0.72 -14.58
C ILE A 185 14.86 0.68 -13.04
N LYS A 186 14.79 1.84 -12.38
CA LYS A 186 14.72 1.93 -10.91
C LYS A 186 13.34 1.63 -10.35
N THR A 187 12.27 1.79 -11.14
CA THR A 187 10.92 1.32 -10.74
C THR A 187 10.79 -0.21 -10.78
N ALA A 188 11.58 -0.88 -11.64
CA ALA A 188 11.42 -2.30 -11.92
C ALA A 188 11.49 -3.22 -10.68
N PRO A 189 12.41 -3.04 -9.71
CA PRO A 189 12.44 -3.90 -8.51
C PRO A 189 11.16 -3.82 -7.67
N PHE A 190 10.59 -2.62 -7.50
CA PHE A 190 9.37 -2.43 -6.71
C PHE A 190 8.15 -3.02 -7.42
N ILE A 191 8.07 -2.83 -8.74
CA ILE A 191 7.04 -3.43 -9.58
C ILE A 191 7.19 -4.96 -9.59
N ALA A 192 8.41 -5.48 -9.66
CA ALA A 192 8.68 -6.91 -9.65
C ALA A 192 8.27 -7.55 -8.32
N ILE A 193 8.51 -6.91 -7.17
CA ILE A 193 8.04 -7.40 -5.87
C ILE A 193 6.51 -7.46 -5.85
N ALA A 194 5.84 -6.37 -6.24
CA ALA A 194 4.38 -6.33 -6.27
C ALA A 194 3.81 -7.37 -7.24
N ALA A 195 4.35 -7.45 -8.46
CA ALA A 195 3.94 -8.43 -9.46
C ALA A 195 4.20 -9.85 -8.99
N PHE A 196 5.36 -10.14 -8.38
CA PHE A 196 5.65 -11.46 -7.83
C PHE A 196 4.58 -11.85 -6.79
N ILE A 197 4.33 -11.01 -5.78
CA ILE A 197 3.34 -11.34 -4.75
C ILE A 197 1.95 -11.51 -5.37
N LEU A 198 1.51 -10.55 -6.19
CA LEU A 198 0.18 -10.57 -6.78
C LEU A 198 -0.03 -11.73 -7.76
N LEU A 199 0.97 -12.08 -8.59
CA LEU A 199 0.86 -13.19 -9.54
C LEU A 199 0.82 -14.54 -8.81
N PHE A 200 1.55 -14.70 -7.71
CA PHE A 200 1.51 -15.93 -6.90
C PHE A 200 0.24 -16.03 -6.06
N SER A 201 -0.42 -14.91 -5.74
CA SER A 201 -1.71 -14.91 -5.05
C SER A 201 -2.90 -15.20 -5.98
N VAL A 202 -2.73 -15.26 -7.31
CA VAL A 202 -3.81 -15.52 -8.28
C VAL A 202 -3.91 -16.99 -8.68
N ARG A 203 -5.11 -17.57 -8.54
CA ARG A 203 -5.57 -18.84 -9.14
C ARG A 203 -5.79 -18.67 -10.64
N TRP A 204 -4.70 -18.64 -11.41
CA TRP A 204 -4.70 -18.66 -12.87
C TRP A 204 -5.44 -19.88 -13.42
N GLN A 205 -6.66 -19.69 -13.91
CA GLN A 205 -7.52 -20.78 -14.42
C GLN A 205 -6.92 -21.55 -15.62
N PHE A 206 -5.92 -20.99 -16.30
CA PHE A 206 -5.21 -21.61 -17.41
C PHE A 206 -3.94 -22.37 -17.00
N LEU A 207 -3.52 -22.29 -15.73
CA LEU A 207 -2.51 -23.19 -15.20
C LEU A 207 -3.19 -24.49 -14.75
N ASP A 208 -2.60 -25.62 -15.12
CA ASP A 208 -2.98 -26.90 -14.56
C ASP A 208 -2.44 -27.01 -13.13
N TRP A 209 -3.28 -26.65 -12.16
CA TRP A 209 -2.94 -26.69 -10.73
C TRP A 209 -2.72 -28.12 -10.21
N SER A 210 -3.07 -29.17 -10.98
CA SER A 210 -2.69 -30.55 -10.61
C SER A 210 -1.18 -30.77 -10.63
N LEU A 211 -0.41 -29.89 -11.28
CA LEU A 211 1.05 -29.86 -11.17
C LEU A 211 1.54 -29.43 -9.78
N ILE A 212 0.75 -28.63 -9.06
CA ILE A 212 1.02 -28.31 -7.66
C ILE A 212 0.77 -29.54 -6.80
N ASP A 213 -0.19 -30.40 -7.16
CA ASP A 213 -0.43 -31.64 -6.44
C ASP A 213 0.74 -32.63 -6.49
N LEU A 214 1.62 -32.48 -7.49
CA LEU A 214 2.87 -33.23 -7.62
C LEU A 214 3.99 -32.71 -6.71
N LEU A 215 3.86 -31.50 -6.13
CA LEU A 215 4.83 -31.01 -5.16
C LEU A 215 4.75 -31.81 -3.86
N PRO A 216 5.88 -32.05 -3.17
CA PRO A 216 5.84 -32.64 -1.83
C PRO A 216 4.96 -31.83 -0.89
N GLU A 217 4.18 -32.47 -0.03
CA GLU A 217 3.29 -31.77 0.92
C GLU A 217 4.03 -30.75 1.78
N THR A 218 5.28 -31.01 2.14
CA THR A 218 6.12 -30.05 2.87
C THR A 218 6.39 -28.75 2.10
N VAL A 219 6.37 -28.80 0.78
CA VAL A 219 6.52 -27.63 -0.10
C VAL A 219 5.17 -26.93 -0.30
N LYS A 220 4.07 -27.68 -0.45
CA LYS A 220 2.71 -27.10 -0.53
C LYS A 220 2.35 -26.35 0.75
N VAL A 221 2.55 -26.98 1.91
CA VAL A 221 2.36 -26.38 3.24
C VAL A 221 3.19 -25.09 3.37
N ARG A 222 4.46 -25.09 2.96
CA ARG A 222 5.30 -23.88 3.02
C ARG A 222 4.92 -22.79 2.03
N LEU A 223 4.40 -23.15 0.86
CA LEU A 223 4.02 -22.20 -0.19
C LEU A 223 2.64 -21.57 0.07
N PHE A 224 1.71 -22.33 0.63
CA PHE A 224 0.29 -21.96 0.69
C PHE A 224 -0.26 -21.76 2.11
N GLU A 225 0.34 -22.31 3.19
CA GLU A 225 -0.07 -21.93 4.56
C GLU A 225 0.52 -20.57 5.00
N ALA A 226 1.40 -19.98 4.20
CA ALA A 226 1.96 -18.65 4.44
C ALA A 226 1.08 -17.50 3.90
N PHE A 227 -0.01 -17.82 3.20
CA PHE A 227 -1.00 -16.89 2.65
C PHE A 227 -2.38 -17.21 3.22
#